data_AF-A0A380JYG0-F1
#
_entry.id   AF-A0A380JYG0-F1
#
_cell.length_a   1.000
_cell.length_b   1.000
_cell.length_c   1.000
_cell.angle_alpha   90.00
_cell.angle_beta   90.00
_cell.angle_gamma   90.00
#
_symmetry.space_group_name_H-M   'P 1'
#
loop_
_entity.id
_entity.type
_entity.pdbx_description
1 polymer ?
#
loop_
_entity_poly.entity_id
_entity_poly.type
_entity_poly.pdbx_seq_one_letter_code
_entity_poly.pdbx_strand_id
1 'polypeptide(L)'
;MRTFSDTPKTFTFHYTFKDFDTAQVACHAILGYMTGTYKQPVIDATYHNDDQGGHANQLVLKYAEDRKLSKVFKRICDSFKDYYNQPEDMTDEELDDLVQENALIKEIEDYDGIHDYIINQ
;
A
#
# COMPACT_ATOMS: atom_id res chain seq x y z
N MET A 1 19.21 -11.22 -7.76
CA MET A 1 19.15 -9.79 -7.39
C MET A 1 19.52 -8.93 -8.58
N ARG A 2 18.78 -7.83 -8.80
CA ARG A 2 18.98 -6.85 -9.87
C ARG A 2 20.10 -5.87 -9.52
N THR A 3 20.71 -5.29 -10.54
CA THR A 3 21.63 -4.15 -10.46
C THR A 3 21.01 -2.98 -11.20
N PHE A 4 21.37 -1.76 -10.82
CA PHE A 4 20.96 -0.58 -11.58
C PHE A 4 21.66 -0.51 -12.93
N SER A 5 21.09 0.24 -13.87
CA SER A 5 21.85 0.71 -15.02
C SER A 5 22.92 1.72 -14.59
N ASP A 6 23.81 2.07 -15.51
CA ASP A 6 24.82 3.11 -15.30
C ASP A 6 24.21 4.52 -15.20
N THR A 7 22.92 4.69 -15.54
CA THR A 7 22.22 5.98 -15.55
C THR A 7 20.85 5.91 -14.89
N PRO A 8 20.76 5.48 -13.61
CA PRO A 8 19.49 5.35 -12.93
C PRO A 8 18.87 6.74 -12.69
N LYS A 9 17.55 6.80 -12.71
CA LYS A 9 16.81 8.04 -12.43
C LYS A 9 16.38 8.07 -10.99
N THR A 10 16.39 9.25 -10.39
CA THR A 10 15.80 9.44 -9.06
C THR A 10 14.30 9.70 -9.20
N PHE A 11 13.52 9.04 -8.36
CA PHE A 11 12.08 9.20 -8.26
C PHE A 11 11.68 9.52 -6.82
N THR A 12 10.51 10.15 -6.69
CA THR A 12 9.89 10.41 -5.38
C THR A 12 8.48 9.87 -5.38
N PHE A 13 8.16 9.13 -4.33
CA PHE A 13 6.84 8.56 -4.08
C PHE A 13 6.31 9.07 -2.74
N HIS A 14 5.02 9.38 -2.70
CA HIS A 14 4.35 9.89 -1.50
C HIS A 14 3.14 9.01 -1.23
N TYR A 15 2.91 8.70 0.03
CA TYR A 15 1.72 7.99 0.47
C TYR A 15 1.31 8.46 1.86
N THR A 16 0.03 8.74 2.04
CA THR A 16 -0.54 9.22 3.31
C THR A 16 -1.22 8.04 3.98
N PHE A 17 -0.86 7.75 5.22
CA PHE A 17 -1.46 6.70 6.03
C PHE A 17 -2.40 7.28 7.08
N LYS A 18 -3.28 6.43 7.63
CA LYS A 18 -4.18 6.80 8.72
C LYS A 18 -3.38 7.19 9.98
N ASP A 19 -2.37 6.39 10.31
CA ASP A 19 -1.54 6.54 11.49
C ASP A 19 -0.05 6.29 11.18
N PHE A 20 0.81 6.72 12.10
CA PHE A 20 2.26 6.64 11.95
C PHE A 20 2.77 5.20 11.96
N ASP A 21 2.18 4.34 12.80
CA ASP A 21 2.60 2.96 12.98
C ASP A 21 2.38 2.15 11.68
N THR A 22 1.23 2.32 11.05
CA THR A 22 0.93 1.74 9.73
C THR A 22 1.91 2.23 8.66
N ALA A 23 2.27 3.51 8.69
CA ALA A 23 3.27 4.07 7.78
C ALA A 23 4.65 3.41 7.98
N GLN A 24 5.03 3.16 9.23
CA GLN A 24 6.28 2.49 9.57
C GLN A 24 6.30 1.05 9.08
N VAL A 25 5.23 0.28 9.29
CA VAL A 25 5.15 -1.11 8.84
C VAL A 25 5.24 -1.19 7.32
N ALA A 26 4.47 -0.37 6.61
CA ALA A 26 4.52 -0.31 5.15
C ALA A 26 5.91 0.09 4.62
N CYS A 27 6.58 1.04 5.29
CA CYS A 27 7.94 1.42 4.93
C CYS A 27 8.92 0.25 5.08
N HIS A 28 8.86 -0.50 6.19
CA HIS A 28 9.71 -1.67 6.38
C HIS A 28 9.48 -2.73 5.29
N ALA A 29 8.23 -2.96 4.91
CA ALA A 29 7.91 -3.85 3.79
C ALA A 29 8.53 -3.37 2.47
N ILE A 30 8.51 -2.06 2.20
CA ILE A 30 9.16 -1.49 1.01
C ILE A 30 10.68 -1.62 1.07
N LEU A 31 11.30 -1.33 2.22
CA LEU A 31 12.75 -1.53 2.41
C LEU A 31 13.13 -3.00 2.23
N GLY A 32 12.31 -3.93 2.74
CA GLY A 32 12.45 -5.38 2.52
C GLY A 32 12.34 -5.75 1.04
N TYR A 33 11.35 -5.21 0.33
CA TYR A 33 11.21 -5.40 -1.12
C TYR A 33 12.45 -4.90 -1.88
N MET A 34 12.97 -3.71 -1.54
CA MET A 34 14.13 -3.13 -2.19
C MET A 34 15.40 -3.95 -1.91
N THR A 35 15.64 -4.32 -0.65
CA THR A 35 16.79 -5.15 -0.26
C THR A 35 16.72 -6.57 -0.83
N GLY A 36 15.53 -7.16 -0.96
CA GLY A 36 15.34 -8.48 -1.58
C GLY A 36 15.46 -8.46 -3.12
N THR A 37 15.13 -7.33 -3.74
CA THR A 37 15.15 -7.19 -5.21
C THR A 37 16.52 -6.79 -5.73
N TYR A 38 17.22 -5.88 -5.06
CA TYR A 38 18.42 -5.21 -5.57
C TYR A 38 19.68 -5.57 -4.79
N LYS A 39 20.80 -5.77 -5.50
CA LYS A 39 22.09 -6.06 -4.86
C LYS A 39 22.53 -4.94 -3.92
N GLN A 40 22.26 -3.70 -4.27
CA GLN A 40 22.59 -2.51 -3.49
C GLN A 40 21.42 -1.52 -3.66
N PRO A 41 20.38 -1.58 -2.84
CA PRO A 41 19.25 -0.66 -2.98
C PRO A 41 19.69 0.79 -2.69
N VAL A 42 19.22 1.74 -3.49
CA VAL A 42 19.36 3.18 -3.25
C VAL A 42 17.96 3.72 -3.02
N ILE A 43 17.60 3.81 -1.75
CA ILE A 43 16.31 4.29 -1.27
C ILE A 43 16.50 5.03 0.05
N ASP A 44 15.79 6.13 0.21
CA ASP A 44 15.68 6.91 1.42
C ASP A 44 14.19 7.09 1.76
N ALA A 45 13.87 7.00 3.04
CA ALA A 45 12.51 7.07 3.56
C ALA A 45 12.44 8.18 4.61
N THR A 46 11.53 9.12 4.39
CA THR A 46 11.26 10.22 5.30
C THR A 46 9.80 10.19 5.71
N TYR A 47 9.55 10.51 6.98
CA TYR A 47 8.20 10.66 7.51
C TYR A 47 7.93 12.12 7.79
N HIS A 48 6.75 12.56 7.37
CA HIS A 48 6.20 13.85 7.75
C HIS A 48 4.94 13.62 8.56
N ASN A 49 4.96 14.14 9.78
CA ASN A 49 3.80 14.32 10.64
C ASN A 49 3.77 15.80 10.98
N ASP A 50 2.62 16.45 10.81
CA ASP A 50 2.48 17.88 11.07
C ASP A 50 1.95 18.19 12.48
N ASP A 51 1.68 17.14 13.30
CA ASP A 51 1.10 17.22 14.65
C ASP A 51 -0.20 18.06 14.73
N GLN A 52 -0.76 18.43 13.57
CA GLN A 52 -1.85 19.39 13.39
C GLN A 52 -2.98 18.81 12.51
N GLY A 53 -2.84 17.56 12.06
CA GLY A 53 -3.92 16.81 11.40
C GLY A 53 -4.17 17.19 9.94
N GLY A 54 -3.26 17.94 9.28
CA GLY A 54 -3.41 18.36 7.88
C GLY A 54 -2.69 17.44 6.88
N HIS A 55 -1.57 16.86 7.28
CA HIS A 55 -0.75 15.88 6.56
C HIS A 55 -0.54 14.67 7.46
N ALA A 56 -1.63 13.98 7.79
CA ALA A 56 -1.59 12.79 8.62
C ALA A 56 -0.59 11.77 8.06
N ASN A 57 0.53 11.54 8.75
CA ASN A 57 1.40 10.37 8.59
C ASN A 57 1.83 10.09 7.13
N GLN A 58 2.49 11.07 6.49
CA GLN A 58 2.97 10.91 5.13
C GLN A 58 4.33 10.22 5.07
N LEU A 59 4.39 9.10 4.34
CA LEU A 59 5.61 8.43 3.92
C LEU A 59 6.10 9.02 2.59
N VAL A 60 7.35 9.45 2.56
CA VAL A 60 8.05 9.92 1.36
C VAL A 60 9.24 9.02 1.08
N LEU A 61 9.27 8.44 -0.12
CA LEU A 61 10.35 7.59 -0.59
C LEU A 61 11.09 8.25 -1.73
N LYS A 62 12.40 8.43 -1.59
CA LYS A 62 13.30 8.84 -2.68
C LYS A 62 14.14 7.64 -3.07
N TYR A 63 14.13 7.26 -4.35
CA TYR A 63 14.82 6.05 -4.79
C TYR A 63 15.40 6.19 -6.19
N ALA A 64 16.47 5.46 -6.48
CA ALA A 64 17.08 5.39 -7.80
C ALA A 64 16.68 4.10 -8.53
N GLU A 65 16.21 4.21 -9.77
CA GLU A 65 15.81 3.07 -10.62
C GLU A 65 15.73 3.45 -12.10
N ASP A 66 15.71 2.49 -13.02
CA ASP A 66 15.50 2.75 -14.45
C ASP A 66 14.05 3.14 -14.76
N ARG A 67 13.11 2.61 -13.97
CA ARG A 67 11.66 2.74 -14.12
C ARG A 67 10.98 3.11 -12.81
N LYS A 68 9.84 3.80 -12.91
CA LYS A 68 9.02 4.13 -11.74
C LYS A 68 8.46 2.85 -11.09
N LEU A 69 8.66 2.72 -9.78
CA LEU A 69 8.11 1.66 -8.94
C LEU A 69 6.82 2.08 -8.23
N SER A 70 6.26 3.24 -8.55
CA SER A 70 5.10 3.82 -7.85
C SER A 70 3.91 2.87 -7.75
N LYS A 71 3.63 2.06 -8.78
CA LYS A 71 2.56 1.04 -8.73
C LYS A 71 2.85 -0.07 -7.72
N VAL A 72 4.10 -0.51 -7.63
CA VAL A 72 4.53 -1.55 -6.68
C VAL A 72 4.46 -1.00 -5.26
N PHE A 73 5.03 0.18 -5.02
CA PHE A 73 4.99 0.82 -3.71
C PHE A 73 3.57 1.13 -3.27
N LYS A 74 2.72 1.64 -4.17
CA LYS A 74 1.30 1.85 -3.86
C LYS A 74 0.62 0.55 -3.45
N ARG A 75 0.84 -0.55 -4.17
CA ARG A 75 0.26 -1.86 -3.83
C ARG A 75 0.73 -2.35 -2.45
N ILE A 76 2.00 -2.16 -2.11
CA ILE A 76 2.53 -2.49 -0.78
C ILE A 76 1.86 -1.60 0.28
N CYS A 77 1.79 -0.28 0.07
CA CYS A 77 1.12 0.60 1.03
C CYS A 77 -0.38 0.26 1.19
N ASP A 78 -1.08 -0.01 0.08
CA ASP A 78 -2.50 -0.35 0.10
C ASP A 78 -2.77 -1.64 0.90
N SER A 79 -1.85 -2.61 0.92
CA SER A 79 -2.03 -3.85 1.70
C SER A 79 -1.94 -3.63 3.21
N PHE A 80 -1.51 -2.46 3.67
CA PHE A 80 -1.46 -2.10 5.10
C PHE A 80 -2.56 -1.12 5.51
N LYS A 81 -3.49 -0.74 4.62
CA LYS A 81 -4.57 0.18 5.02
C LYS A 81 -5.42 -0.33 6.18
N ASP A 82 -5.62 -1.64 6.22
CA ASP A 82 -6.42 -2.35 7.22
C ASP A 82 -5.54 -3.03 8.28
N TYR A 83 -4.35 -2.49 8.53
CA TYR A 83 -3.34 -3.11 9.39
C TYR A 83 -3.87 -3.46 10.79
N TYR A 84 -4.75 -2.63 11.35
CA TYR A 84 -5.38 -2.87 12.66
C TYR A 84 -6.75 -3.57 12.60
N ASN A 85 -7.28 -3.82 11.41
CA ASN A 85 -8.56 -4.54 11.22
C ASN A 85 -8.29 -6.02 10.90
N GLN A 86 -7.29 -6.60 11.57
CA GLN A 86 -7.00 -8.03 11.46
C GLN A 86 -8.08 -8.78 12.26
N PRO A 87 -8.66 -9.87 11.74
CA PRO A 87 -9.72 -10.64 12.43
C PRO A 87 -9.34 -11.08 13.85
N GLU A 88 -8.04 -11.21 14.11
CA GLU A 88 -7.44 -11.68 15.36
C GLU A 88 -7.42 -10.61 16.46
N ASP A 89 -7.44 -9.33 16.07
CA ASP A 89 -7.44 -8.17 16.97
C ASP A 89 -8.85 -7.58 17.18
N MET A 90 -9.83 -8.14 16.48
CA MET A 90 -11.22 -7.69 16.49
C MET A 90 -12.03 -8.41 17.57
N THR A 91 -13.02 -7.72 18.12
CA THR A 91 -14.07 -8.39 18.90
C THR A 91 -14.94 -9.26 18.01
N ASP A 92 -15.63 -10.25 18.60
CA ASP A 92 -16.57 -11.12 17.87
C ASP A 92 -17.64 -10.31 17.11
N GLU A 93 -18.09 -9.16 17.67
CA GLU A 93 -19.07 -8.26 17.06
C GLU A 93 -18.50 -7.53 15.83
N GLU A 94 -17.29 -6.96 15.94
CA GLU A 94 -16.63 -6.31 14.80
C GLU A 94 -16.34 -7.30 13.67
N LEU A 95 -16.00 -8.55 14.02
CA LEU A 95 -15.74 -9.61 13.04
C LEU A 95 -17.02 -10.01 12.29
N ASP A 96 -18.15 -10.14 13.00
CA ASP A 96 -19.45 -10.42 12.39
C ASP A 96 -19.86 -9.29 11.43
N ASP A 97 -19.64 -8.02 11.79
CA ASP A 97 -19.92 -6.86 10.93
C ASP A 97 -19.07 -6.87 9.64
N LEU A 98 -17.75 -7.14 9.75
CA LEU A 98 -16.88 -7.25 8.56
C LEU A 98 -17.28 -8.43 7.66
N VAL A 99 -17.69 -9.56 8.23
CA VAL A 99 -18.15 -10.72 7.44
C VAL A 99 -19.41 -10.36 6.67
N GLN A 100 -20.35 -9.63 7.29
CA GLN A 100 -21.55 -9.15 6.63
C GLN A 100 -21.23 -8.14 5.51
N GLU A 101 -20.36 -7.16 5.76
CA GLU A 101 -19.94 -6.18 4.75
C GLU A 101 -19.28 -6.84 3.54
N ASN A 102 -18.35 -7.76 3.77
CA ASN A 102 -17.68 -8.50 2.69
C ASN A 102 -18.64 -9.39 1.88
N ALA A 103 -19.67 -9.97 2.53
CA ALA A 103 -20.71 -10.72 1.83
C ALA A 103 -21.52 -9.82 0.90
N LEU A 104 -21.87 -8.61 1.33
CA LEU A 104 -22.57 -7.61 0.52
C LEU A 104 -21.72 -7.12 -0.66
N ILE A 105 -20.43 -6.83 -0.44
CA ILE A 105 -19.50 -6.42 -1.50
C ILE A 105 -19.42 -7.50 -2.58
N LYS A 106 -19.27 -8.76 -2.18
CA LYS A 106 -19.19 -9.89 -3.11
C LYS A 106 -20.48 -10.05 -3.93
N GLU A 107 -21.65 -9.84 -3.32
CA GLU A 107 -22.93 -9.88 -4.03
C GLU A 107 -23.06 -8.74 -5.06
N ILE A 108 -22.54 -7.56 -4.75
CA ILE A 108 -22.47 -6.41 -5.67
C ILE A 108 -21.48 -6.68 -6.82
N GLU A 109 -20.29 -7.20 -6.52
CA GLU A 109 -19.28 -7.54 -7.54
C GLU A 109 -19.78 -8.63 -8.51
N ASP A 110 -20.47 -9.64 -7.99
CA ASP A 110 -21.12 -10.67 -8.80
C ASP A 110 -22.23 -10.07 -9.68
N TYR A 111 -23.01 -9.11 -9.15
CA TYR A 111 -24.06 -8.41 -9.90
C TYR A 111 -23.49 -7.53 -11.03
N ASP A 112 -22.44 -6.74 -10.75
CA ASP A 112 -21.78 -5.90 -11.75
C ASP A 112 -21.08 -6.73 -12.84
N GLY A 113 -20.46 -7.86 -12.46
CA GLY A 113 -19.87 -8.80 -13.42
C GLY A 113 -20.89 -9.41 -14.38
N ILE A 114 -22.11 -9.69 -13.89
CA ILE A 114 -23.24 -10.10 -14.75
C ILE A 114 -23.70 -8.93 -15.63
N HIS A 115 -23.75 -7.71 -15.10
CA HIS A 115 -24.19 -6.55 -15.85
C HIS A 115 -23.27 -6.22 -17.05
N ASP A 116 -21.95 -6.27 -16.86
CA ASP A 116 -20.96 -6.00 -17.92
C ASP A 116 -20.97 -7.07 -19.02
N TYR A 117 -21.33 -8.32 -18.70
CA TYR A 117 -21.54 -9.39 -19.67
C TYR A 117 -22.79 -9.16 -20.54
N ILE A 118 -23.84 -8.54 -19.99
CA ILE A 118 -25.12 -8.32 -20.70
C ILE A 118 -25.08 -7.08 -21.61
N ILE A 119 -24.34 -6.02 -21.27
CA ILE A 119 -24.29 -4.78 -22.08
C ILE A 119 -23.38 -4.94 -23.32
N ASN A 120 -22.36 -5.81 -23.28
CA ASN A 120 -21.34 -5.93 -24.32
C ASN A 120 -21.62 -7.03 -25.38
N GLN A 121 -22.86 -7.52 -25.52
CA GLN A 121 -23.33 -8.37 -26.63
C GLN A 121 -24.19 -7.58 -27.62
#